data_AF-A0A402CJ87-F1
#
_entry.id   AF-A0A402CJ87-F1
#
_cell.length_a   1.000
_cell.length_b   1.000
_cell.length_c   1.000
_cell.angle_alpha   90.00
_cell.angle_beta   90.00
_cell.angle_gamma   90.00
#
_symmetry.space_group_name_H-M   'P 1'
#
loop_
_entity.id
_entity.type
_entity.pdbx_description
1 polymer ?
#
loop_
_entity_poly.entity_id
_entity_poly.type
_entity_poly.pdbx_seq_one_letter_code
_entity_poly.pdbx_strand_id
1 'polypeptide(L)'
;MASTDTPTDSTDADPGHAVVARLAAEFDQSISRTTISRVVAESVRDLAGVPAADIPELAERVARQRLLAALERAASWDRGGLVRTSG
;
A
#
# COMPACT_ATOMS: atom_id res chain seq x y z
N MET A 1 -30.07 -2.70 -29.93
CA MET A 1 -30.17 -2.82 -28.45
C MET A 1 -28.76 -3.05 -27.93
N ALA A 2 -28.32 -2.17 -27.02
CA ALA A 2 -27.05 -2.15 -26.29
C ALA A 2 -25.73 -2.26 -27.10
N SER A 3 -25.24 -1.09 -27.56
CA SER A 3 -23.81 -0.86 -27.74
C SER A 3 -23.25 -0.34 -26.41
N THR A 4 -22.44 -1.13 -25.72
CA THR A 4 -21.54 -0.65 -24.67
C THR A 4 -20.32 -1.58 -24.63
N ASP A 5 -19.47 -1.46 -25.65
CA ASP A 5 -18.07 -1.80 -25.48
C ASP A 5 -17.45 -0.61 -24.75
N THR A 6 -17.54 -0.65 -23.41
CA THR A 6 -16.99 0.38 -22.54
C THR A 6 -15.47 0.33 -22.72
N PRO A 7 -14.79 1.45 -23.00
CA PRO A 7 -13.34 1.41 -23.15
C PRO A 7 -12.77 1.03 -21.79
N THR A 8 -12.18 -0.17 -21.69
CA THR A 8 -11.37 -0.56 -20.54
C THR A 8 -10.14 0.35 -20.58
N ASP A 9 -10.23 1.44 -19.83
CA ASP A 9 -9.12 2.34 -19.52
C ASP A 9 -7.98 1.46 -19.01
N SER A 10 -6.98 1.22 -19.87
CA SER A 10 -5.88 0.29 -19.60
C SER A 10 -4.93 0.81 -18.50
N THR A 11 -5.24 1.95 -17.88
CA THR A 11 -4.63 2.40 -16.61
C THR A 11 -5.05 1.49 -15.44
N ASP A 12 -6.17 0.75 -15.57
CA ASP A 12 -6.65 -0.26 -14.63
C ASP A 12 -5.88 -1.60 -14.73
N ALA A 13 -4.93 -1.73 -15.67
CA ALA A 13 -4.22 -2.99 -15.90
C ALA A 13 -3.03 -3.23 -14.96
N ASP A 14 -2.60 -2.22 -14.18
CA ASP A 14 -1.63 -2.42 -13.11
C ASP A 14 -2.38 -2.72 -11.80
N PRO A 15 -2.45 -3.99 -11.36
CA PRO A 15 -3.11 -4.36 -10.10
C PRO A 15 -2.53 -3.59 -8.90
N GLY A 16 -1.30 -3.09 -9.01
CA GLY A 16 -0.70 -2.21 -8.00
C GLY A 16 -1.36 -0.83 -7.89
N HIS A 17 -1.82 -0.23 -8.99
CA HIS A 17 -2.33 1.14 -8.99
C HIS A 17 -3.64 1.27 -8.20
N ALA A 18 -4.60 0.37 -8.43
CA ALA A 18 -5.89 0.36 -7.73
C ALA A 18 -5.70 0.18 -6.21
N VAL A 19 -4.77 -0.70 -5.83
CA VAL A 19 -4.39 -0.94 -4.43
C VAL A 19 -3.77 0.32 -3.80
N VAL A 20 -2.87 1.01 -4.51
CA VAL A 20 -2.28 2.27 -4.04
C VAL A 20 -3.34 3.34 -3.82
N ALA A 21 -4.34 3.46 -4.70
CA ALA A 21 -5.40 4.45 -4.54
C ALA A 21 -6.25 4.21 -3.27
N ARG A 22 -6.63 2.95 -3.01
CA ARG A 22 -7.37 2.59 -1.78
C ARG A 22 -6.56 2.82 -0.51
N LEU A 23 -5.32 2.35 -0.49
CA LEU A 23 -4.44 2.55 0.67
C LEU A 23 -4.11 4.02 0.87
N ALA A 24 -3.92 4.80 -0.20
CA ALA A 24 -3.73 6.23 -0.09
C ALA A 24 -4.93 6.90 0.60
N ALA A 25 -6.16 6.54 0.25
CA ALA A 25 -7.35 7.07 0.93
C ALA A 25 -7.46 6.62 2.40
N GLU A 26 -7.05 5.38 2.72
CA GLU A 26 -7.06 4.82 4.08
C GLU A 26 -6.00 5.47 5.00
N PHE A 27 -4.83 5.79 4.45
CA PHE A 27 -3.65 6.25 5.20
C PHE A 27 -3.26 7.73 4.95
N ASP A 28 -4.06 8.49 4.20
CA ASP A 28 -3.74 9.84 3.69
C ASP A 28 -3.22 10.81 4.76
N GLN A 29 -3.70 10.66 6.01
CA GLN A 29 -3.35 11.55 7.11
C GLN A 29 -2.07 11.16 7.86
N SER A 30 -1.50 9.98 7.61
CA SER A 30 -0.36 9.46 8.38
C SER A 30 0.81 9.03 7.51
N ILE A 31 0.57 8.65 6.25
CA ILE A 31 1.63 8.15 5.35
C ILE A 31 1.47 8.79 3.98
N SER A 32 2.58 9.28 3.43
CA SER A 32 2.59 9.88 2.09
C SER A 32 2.32 8.84 1.00
N ARG A 33 1.60 9.26 -0.05
CA ARG A 33 1.28 8.43 -1.22
C ARG A 33 2.52 7.80 -1.87
N THR A 34 3.66 8.49 -1.86
CA THR A 34 4.94 7.97 -2.38
C THR A 34 5.42 6.76 -1.58
N THR A 35 5.33 6.80 -0.25
CA THR A 35 5.69 5.68 0.62
C THR A 35 4.73 4.50 0.42
N ILE A 36 3.43 4.78 0.32
CA ILE A 36 2.41 3.75 0.05
C ILE A 36 2.69 3.06 -1.29
N SER A 37 2.94 3.83 -2.35
CA SER A 37 3.28 3.29 -3.68
C SER A 37 4.51 2.38 -3.64
N ARG A 38 5.55 2.79 -2.93
CA ARG A 38 6.76 1.98 -2.76
C ARG A 38 6.47 0.67 -2.03
N VAL A 39 5.72 0.72 -0.92
CA VAL A 39 5.37 -0.47 -0.13
C VAL A 39 4.52 -1.44 -0.95
N VAL A 40 3.58 -0.94 -1.76
CA VAL A 40 2.76 -1.78 -2.66
C VAL A 40 3.63 -2.41 -3.75
N ALA A 41 4.52 -1.64 -4.39
CA ALA A 41 5.43 -2.18 -5.42
C ALA A 41 6.36 -3.26 -4.86
N GLU A 42 6.91 -3.08 -3.66
CA GLU A 42 7.69 -4.09 -2.95
C GLU A 42 6.84 -5.33 -2.62
N SER A 43 5.59 -5.14 -2.18
CA SER A 43 4.68 -6.25 -1.86
C SER A 43 4.29 -7.07 -3.11
N VAL A 44 4.02 -6.41 -4.25
CA VAL A 44 3.78 -7.09 -5.53
C VAL A 44 5.01 -7.87 -5.97
N ARG A 45 6.21 -7.30 -5.80
CA ARG A 45 7.47 -7.99 -6.12
C ARG A 45 7.70 -9.23 -5.26
N ASP A 46 7.35 -9.16 -3.97
CA ASP A 46 7.42 -10.31 -3.06
C ASP A 46 6.43 -11.41 -3.44
N LEU A 47 5.34 -11.06 -4.13
CA LEU A 47 4.30 -11.96 -4.62
C LEU A 47 4.51 -12.40 -6.08
N ALA A 48 5.68 -12.19 -6.68
CA ALA A 48 5.95 -12.51 -8.09
C ALA A 48 5.79 -14.00 -8.46
N GLY A 49 5.63 -14.90 -7.49
CA GLY A 49 5.34 -16.34 -7.70
C GLY A 49 3.86 -16.73 -7.54
N VAL A 50 2.97 -15.77 -7.27
CA VAL A 50 1.54 -15.97 -7.02
C VAL A 50 0.76 -15.76 -8.33
N PRO A 51 -0.37 -16.47 -8.56
CA PRO A 51 -1.24 -16.20 -9.70
C PRO A 51 -1.67 -14.73 -9.75
N ALA A 52 -1.60 -14.11 -10.93
CA ALA A 52 -1.91 -12.69 -11.13
C ALA A 52 -3.31 -12.28 -10.65
N ALA A 53 -4.26 -13.22 -10.62
CA ALA A 53 -5.61 -13.00 -10.12
C ALA A 53 -5.68 -12.74 -8.60
N ASP A 54 -4.72 -13.25 -7.82
CA ASP A 54 -4.68 -13.09 -6.36
C ASP A 54 -3.68 -12.02 -5.90
N ILE A 55 -2.84 -11.51 -6.82
CA ILE A 55 -1.84 -10.48 -6.53
C ILE A 55 -2.47 -9.21 -5.92
N PRO A 56 -3.56 -8.63 -6.43
CA PRO A 56 -4.05 -7.36 -5.89
C PRO A 56 -4.51 -7.49 -4.43
N GLU A 57 -5.30 -8.51 -4.10
CA GLU A 57 -5.80 -8.74 -2.74
C GLU A 57 -4.65 -9.05 -1.75
N LEU A 58 -3.68 -9.87 -2.17
CA LEU A 58 -2.54 -10.22 -1.34
C LEU A 58 -1.57 -9.04 -1.18
N ALA A 59 -1.32 -8.28 -2.25
CA ALA A 59 -0.48 -7.10 -2.19
C ALA A 59 -1.10 -6.03 -1.29
N GLU A 60 -2.43 -5.82 -1.36
CA GLU A 60 -3.14 -4.94 -0.44
C GLU A 60 -2.97 -5.38 1.01
N ARG A 61 -3.16 -6.68 1.28
CA ARG A 61 -3.06 -7.22 2.64
C ARG A 61 -1.65 -7.08 3.21
N VAL A 62 -0.62 -7.43 2.44
CA VAL A 62 0.79 -7.31 2.84
C VAL A 62 1.18 -5.83 3.02
N ALA A 63 0.78 -4.97 2.09
CA ALA A 63 1.06 -3.54 2.18
C ALA A 63 0.39 -2.92 3.41
N ARG A 64 -0.89 -3.20 3.67
CA ARG A 64 -1.61 -2.72 4.86
C ARG A 64 -0.92 -3.15 6.15
N GLN A 65 -0.49 -4.41 6.26
CA GLN A 65 0.24 -4.90 7.42
C GLN A 65 1.57 -4.15 7.64
N ARG A 66 2.32 -3.90 6.57
CA ARG A 66 3.59 -3.13 6.63
C ARG A 66 3.36 -1.67 7.05
N LEU A 67 2.32 -1.04 6.51
CA LEU A 67 1.96 0.34 6.85
C LEU A 67 1.53 0.46 8.32
N LEU A 68 0.69 -0.45 8.82
CA LEU A 68 0.30 -0.50 10.24
C LEU A 68 1.51 -0.70 11.16
N ALA A 69 2.40 -1.64 10.84
CA ALA A 69 3.62 -1.85 11.61
C ALA A 69 4.56 -0.63 11.61
N ALA A 70 4.59 0.14 10.51
CA ALA A 70 5.33 1.39 10.43
C ALA A 70 4.71 2.47 11.32
N LEU A 71 3.37 2.58 11.38
CA LEU A 71 2.67 3.50 12.27
C LEU A 71 2.85 3.14 13.73
N GLU A 72 2.72 1.86 14.10
CA GLU A 72 2.96 1.40 15.47
C GLU A 72 4.39 1.74 15.91
N ARG A 73 5.36 1.54 15.01
CA ARG A 73 6.74 1.90 15.27
C ARG A 73 6.87 3.42 15.44
N ALA A 74 6.34 4.23 14.54
CA ALA A 74 6.34 5.69 14.65
C ALA A 74 5.71 6.19 15.96
N ALA A 75 4.55 5.64 16.35
CA ALA A 75 3.86 5.97 17.60
C ALA A 75 4.66 5.53 18.84
N SER A 76 5.40 4.42 18.76
CA SER A 76 6.30 3.99 19.84
C SER A 76 7.47 4.96 20.04
N TRP A 77 7.97 5.55 18.95
CA TRP A 77 9.01 6.58 19.00
C TRP A 77 8.47 7.92 19.55
N ASP A 78 7.23 8.28 19.21
CA ASP A 78 6.56 9.48 19.73
C ASP A 78 6.30 9.38 21.25
N ARG A 79 5.83 8.22 21.72
CA ARG A 79 5.56 7.99 23.16
C ARG A 79 6.82 7.87 24.01
N GLY A 80 7.95 7.50 23.42
CA GLY A 80 9.23 7.28 24.12
C GLY A 80 10.26 8.41 23.99
N GLY A 81 9.91 9.51 23.30
CA GLY A 81 10.83 10.52 22.76
C GLY A 81 11.62 11.40 23.74
N LEU A 82 11.73 11.04 25.03
CA LEU A 82 12.64 11.69 25.99
C LEU A 82 13.35 10.68 26.88
N VAL A 83 14.23 9.86 26.31
CA VAL A 83 15.43 9.40 27.03
C VAL A 83 16.65 9.74 26.17
N ARG A 84 17.08 11.00 26.32
CA ARG A 84 18.39 11.46 25.88
C ARG A 84 19.42 10.79 26.79
N THR A 85 19.96 9.63 26.40
CA THR A 85 21.17 9.13 27.04
C THR A 85 22.32 10.03 26.60
N SER A 86 22.56 11.10 27.37
CA SER A 86 23.83 11.82 27.35
C SER A 86 24.74 11.07 28.31
N GLY A 87 25.81 10.49 27.79
CA GLY A 87 26.88 9.84 28.54
C GLY A 87 28.14 9.92 27.71
#